data_AF-A0A936FDI5-F1
#
_entry.id   AF-A0A936FDI5-F1
#
_cell.length_a   1.000
_cell.length_b   1.000
_cell.length_c   1.000
_cell.angle_alpha   90.00
_cell.angle_beta   90.00
_cell.angle_gamma   90.00
#
_symmetry.space_group_name_H-M   'P 1'
#
loop_
_entity.id
_entity.type
_entity.pdbx_description
1 polymer ?
#
loop_
_entity_poly.entity_id
_entity_poly.type
_entity_poly.pdbx_seq_one_letter_code
_entity_poly.pdbx_strand_id
1 'polypeptide(L)'
;MTASSQDRISPDWQRRALLGSLVAAPALPAWAQFRVEVSGVGLTQLPIALVPFRGEDAAPQKISAIVRADLERSGRFRSVDASGQAMDESTRPDMSAWRQRTADALAGGSVTRLGDGRYDVRFRLWDVVKAQDLGGQGYVVPQADLRLAAHKIADYIYEKLTGEKGVFSTRLAYVTKGGNRYTLWVADSDGENAQAALTSPESIISPTWSPNGAQLAYVSFESRKPVIYVHDVATGRRRLLANFRGSNSAPTWSPDGRSLAVTLSRDGGSQIYLISASGGEPRRLTQSPSIDTEPAFSPDGGTIYFVSDRGGAPQIYRMSASGGAAQRVTFSGGYNVSPSVSPDGRYLAYVSRSGGYKLQVMELASGNVTSITDTADDENPSFAPNSRLIVYATRQGGREALMTTTIDGRIKARLAGQGGEIREPSWGPYQR
;
A
#
# COMPACT_ATOMS: atom_id res chain seq x y z
N MET A 1 25.03 68.59 -46.41
CA MET A 1 24.68 67.90 -45.16
C MET A 1 25.38 66.54 -45.21
N THR A 2 26.67 66.52 -44.86
CA THR A 2 27.18 66.04 -43.54
C THR A 2 26.88 64.55 -43.36
N ALA A 3 27.82 63.68 -43.79
CA ALA A 3 28.89 63.08 -42.97
C ALA A 3 28.37 61.78 -42.31
N SER A 4 29.06 60.65 -42.19
CA SER A 4 30.47 60.25 -42.22
C SER A 4 30.49 58.71 -42.40
N SER A 5 31.25 58.09 -43.32
CA SER A 5 32.64 57.58 -43.16
C SER A 5 32.88 56.79 -41.87
N GLN A 6 33.66 55.71 -41.77
CA GLN A 6 34.46 54.83 -42.64
C GLN A 6 35.11 53.83 -41.65
N ASP A 7 35.58 52.67 -42.15
CA ASP A 7 36.81 51.95 -41.73
C ASP A 7 36.98 51.56 -40.21
N ARG A 8 37.51 50.42 -39.78
CA ARG A 8 38.41 49.41 -40.35
C ARG A 8 38.78 48.40 -39.23
N ILE A 9 39.47 47.31 -39.63
CA ILE A 9 40.51 46.58 -38.87
C ILE A 9 40.07 45.57 -37.80
N SER A 10 40.42 44.30 -38.07
CA SER A 10 40.72 43.27 -37.08
C SER A 10 42.15 43.43 -36.52
N PRO A 11 42.37 43.16 -35.22
CA PRO A 11 43.47 42.26 -34.86
C PRO A 11 43.16 41.33 -33.67
N ASP A 12 43.35 40.04 -33.95
CA ASP A 12 43.98 38.96 -33.19
C ASP A 12 44.59 39.23 -31.76
N TRP A 13 44.38 38.23 -30.87
CA TRP A 13 45.01 37.90 -29.55
C TRP A 13 44.62 38.68 -28.27
N GLN A 14 43.95 38.00 -27.31
CA GLN A 14 44.54 37.68 -25.99
C GLN A 14 43.66 36.74 -25.13
N ARG A 15 44.32 35.71 -24.60
CA ARG A 15 43.81 34.66 -23.71
C ARG A 15 43.39 35.24 -22.35
N ARG A 16 42.17 34.95 -21.89
CA ARG A 16 41.84 34.81 -20.45
C ARG A 16 40.84 33.67 -20.26
N ALA A 17 41.36 32.48 -19.97
CA ALA A 17 40.58 31.39 -19.45
C ALA A 17 40.24 31.70 -17.98
N LEU A 18 38.98 32.00 -17.68
CA LEU A 18 38.45 31.96 -16.33
C LEU A 18 38.01 30.51 -16.07
N LEU A 19 38.88 29.74 -15.41
CA LEU A 19 38.54 28.47 -14.77
C LEU A 19 37.57 28.77 -13.61
N GLY A 20 36.28 28.67 -13.89
CA GLY A 20 35.26 28.58 -12.85
C GLY A 20 35.36 27.23 -12.17
N SER A 21 35.97 27.20 -10.99
CA SER A 21 35.96 26.03 -10.10
C SER A 21 34.53 25.76 -9.64
N LEU A 22 33.87 24.79 -10.28
CA LEU A 22 32.65 24.16 -9.78
C LEU A 22 33.02 23.39 -8.50
N VAL A 23 32.72 23.99 -7.35
CA VAL A 23 32.66 23.26 -6.08
C VAL A 23 31.48 22.31 -6.18
N ALA A 24 31.76 21.06 -6.55
CA ALA A 24 30.81 19.97 -6.41
C ALA A 24 30.64 19.72 -4.89
N ALA A 25 29.64 20.36 -4.29
CA ALA A 25 29.21 20.00 -2.96
C ALA A 25 28.72 18.53 -3.01
N PRO A 26 29.21 17.64 -2.12
CA PRO A 26 28.69 16.30 -2.06
C PRO A 26 27.21 16.38 -1.67
N ALA A 27 26.33 16.00 -2.58
CA ALA A 27 24.92 15.79 -2.25
C ALA A 27 24.88 14.63 -1.25
N LEU A 28 24.72 14.97 0.04
CA LEU A 28 24.36 13.98 1.04
C LEU A 28 23.07 13.30 0.56
N PRO A 29 22.96 11.96 0.61
CA PRO A 29 21.72 11.30 0.29
C PRO A 29 20.66 11.87 1.24
N ALA A 30 19.64 12.52 0.68
CA ALA A 30 18.47 12.90 1.45
C ALA A 30 17.81 11.59 1.90
N TRP A 31 17.98 11.24 3.17
CA TRP A 31 17.24 10.15 3.77
C TRP A 31 15.77 10.52 3.60
N ALA A 32 15.01 9.70 2.88
CA ALA A 32 13.59 9.90 2.73
C ALA A 32 12.98 9.86 4.14
N GLN A 33 12.73 11.04 4.71
CA GLN A 33 12.23 11.16 6.07
C GLN A 33 10.80 10.63 6.09
N PHE A 34 10.53 9.63 6.93
CA PHE A 34 9.18 9.18 7.22
C PHE A 34 8.31 10.39 7.60
N ARG A 35 7.24 10.62 6.85
CA ARG A 35 6.35 11.77 7.03
C ARG A 35 4.90 11.30 6.99
N VAL A 36 4.21 11.49 8.11
CA VAL A 36 2.76 11.34 8.23
C VAL A 36 2.17 12.74 8.20
N GLU A 37 1.30 12.99 7.23
CA GLU A 37 0.50 14.20 7.14
C GLU A 37 -0.81 13.96 7.90
N VAL A 38 -1.08 14.85 8.86
CA VAL A 38 -2.28 14.85 9.68
C VAL A 38 -3.05 16.13 9.38
N SER A 39 -4.29 16.01 8.91
CA SER A 39 -5.17 17.13 8.59
C SER A 39 -6.51 17.04 9.32
N GLY A 40 -7.09 18.22 9.60
CA GLY A 40 -8.37 18.35 10.31
C GLY A 40 -8.22 18.63 11.81
N VAL A 41 -9.14 19.44 12.34
CA VAL A 41 -9.21 19.78 13.77
C VAL A 41 -10.02 18.68 14.50
N GLY A 42 -9.56 18.25 15.68
CA GLY A 42 -10.31 17.32 16.55
C GLY A 42 -10.05 15.83 16.32
N LEU A 43 -8.94 15.44 15.69
CA LEU A 43 -8.47 14.04 15.69
C LEU A 43 -7.96 13.67 17.09
N THR A 44 -8.68 12.79 17.79
CA THR A 44 -8.21 12.22 19.05
C THR A 44 -7.25 11.08 18.76
N GLN A 45 -5.96 11.32 18.99
CA GLN A 45 -4.91 10.29 18.94
C GLN A 45 -4.55 9.84 20.35
N LEU A 46 -4.40 8.53 20.55
CA LEU A 46 -3.97 7.95 21.81
C LEU A 46 -2.48 8.26 22.04
N PRO A 47 -2.14 8.99 23.11
CA PRO A 47 -0.75 9.27 23.47
C PRO A 47 -0.05 8.01 23.99
N ILE A 48 1.00 7.57 23.31
CA ILE A 48 1.75 6.39 23.69
C ILE A 48 3.25 6.68 23.81
N ALA A 49 3.85 6.28 24.93
CA ALA A 49 5.29 6.31 25.13
C ALA A 49 5.91 4.99 24.68
N LEU A 50 6.80 5.04 23.69
CA LEU A 50 7.59 3.90 23.20
C LEU A 50 9.04 4.10 23.62
N VAL A 51 9.44 3.42 24.70
CA VAL A 51 10.81 3.45 25.22
C VAL A 51 11.71 2.61 24.31
N PRO A 52 12.93 3.09 23.98
CA PRO A 52 13.91 2.28 23.26
C PRO A 52 14.12 0.92 23.91
N PHE A 53 14.10 -0.13 23.11
CA PHE A 53 14.26 -1.49 23.61
C PHE A 53 15.70 -1.71 24.05
N ARG A 54 15.88 -2.27 25.25
CA ARG A 54 17.22 -2.58 25.76
C ARG A 54 17.94 -3.52 24.78
N GLY A 55 19.14 -3.15 24.36
CA GLY A 55 19.95 -3.94 23.43
C GLY A 55 19.65 -3.70 21.95
N GLU A 56 18.64 -2.89 21.59
CA GLU A 56 18.35 -2.60 20.18
C GLU A 56 19.47 -1.82 19.48
N ASP A 57 20.37 -1.18 20.23
CA ASP A 57 21.52 -0.49 19.66
C ASP A 57 22.53 -1.41 18.99
N ALA A 58 22.66 -2.63 19.50
CA ALA A 58 23.49 -3.67 18.90
C ALA A 58 22.73 -4.49 17.83
N ALA A 59 21.42 -4.26 17.66
CA ALA A 59 20.62 -4.94 16.66
C ALA A 59 20.66 -4.20 15.31
N PRO A 60 20.56 -4.92 14.18
CA PRO A 60 20.55 -4.30 12.86
C PRO A 60 19.25 -3.54 12.55
N GLN A 61 18.20 -3.72 13.36
CA GLN A 61 16.91 -3.06 13.23
C GLN A 61 16.53 -2.41 14.57
N LYS A 62 16.04 -1.18 14.52
CA LYS A 62 15.55 -0.43 15.70
C LYS A 62 14.07 -0.77 15.91
N ILE A 63 13.82 -1.80 16.73
CA ILE A 63 12.48 -2.35 16.95
C ILE A 63 11.51 -1.28 17.45
N SER A 64 11.93 -0.45 18.42
CA SER A 64 11.07 0.57 19.00
C SER A 64 10.67 1.65 17.98
N ALA A 65 11.57 1.98 17.05
CA ALA A 65 11.32 2.95 15.99
C ALA A 65 10.34 2.43 14.93
N ILE A 66 10.44 1.15 14.55
CA ILE A 66 9.50 0.52 13.61
C ILE A 66 8.09 0.48 14.24
N VAL A 67 7.99 0.01 15.49
CA VAL A 67 6.70 -0.03 16.22
C VAL A 67 6.09 1.38 16.30
N ARG A 68 6.89 2.40 16.60
CA ARG A 68 6.42 3.79 16.64
C ARG A 68 5.87 4.23 15.28
N ALA A 69 6.63 4.02 14.20
CA ALA A 69 6.24 4.43 12.86
C ALA A 69 4.94 3.76 12.41
N ASP A 70 4.75 2.48 12.74
CA ASP A 70 3.52 1.72 12.47
C ASP A 70 2.30 2.36 13.14
N LEU A 71 2.38 2.59 14.45
CA LEU A 71 1.30 3.16 15.24
C LEU A 71 0.95 4.59 14.80
N GLU A 72 1.96 5.40 14.49
CA GLU A 72 1.74 6.78 13.99
C GLU A 72 1.10 6.78 12.60
N ARG A 73 1.55 5.91 11.68
CA ARG A 73 0.99 5.79 10.32
C ARG A 73 -0.45 5.30 10.32
N SER A 74 -0.87 4.58 11.36
CA SER A 74 -2.26 4.20 11.56
C SER A 74 -3.18 5.40 11.83
N GLY A 75 -2.61 6.56 12.21
CA GLY A 75 -3.37 7.75 12.57
C GLY A 75 -4.07 7.70 13.93
N ARG A 76 -3.97 6.58 14.66
CA ARG A 76 -4.65 6.39 15.95
C ARG A 76 -3.78 6.80 17.14
N PHE A 77 -2.47 6.89 16.94
CA PHE A 77 -1.52 7.12 18.01
C PHE A 77 -0.68 8.37 17.74
N ARG A 78 -0.27 9.03 18.82
CA ARG A 78 0.79 10.04 18.80
C ARG A 78 1.87 9.64 19.79
N SER A 79 3.12 9.84 19.41
CA SER A 79 4.24 9.55 20.31
C SER A 79 4.31 10.55 21.46
N VAL A 80 4.64 10.03 22.64
CA VAL A 80 5.07 10.79 23.80
C VAL A 80 6.58 10.62 23.95
N ASP A 81 7.28 11.71 24.28
CA ASP A 81 8.73 11.68 24.41
C ASP A 81 9.19 10.75 25.56
N ALA A 82 9.96 9.74 25.17
CA ALA A 82 10.58 8.75 26.05
C ALA A 82 12.11 8.86 26.06
N SER A 83 12.65 9.98 25.57
CA SER A 83 14.09 10.24 25.55
C SER A 83 14.72 10.10 26.95
N GLY A 84 15.94 9.55 26.98
CA GLY A 84 16.70 9.32 28.22
C GLY A 84 16.12 8.26 29.16
N GLN A 85 15.04 7.58 28.79
CA GLN A 85 14.50 6.44 29.56
C GLN A 85 15.06 5.12 29.02
N ALA A 86 15.30 4.16 29.91
CA ALA A 86 15.69 2.81 29.56
C ALA A 86 14.83 1.83 30.34
N MET A 87 14.12 0.96 29.61
CA MET A 87 13.22 -0.03 30.20
C MET A 87 13.27 -1.31 29.38
N ASP A 88 13.00 -2.42 30.06
CA ASP A 88 12.78 -3.73 29.44
C ASP A 88 11.40 -4.28 29.84
N GLU A 89 11.08 -5.48 29.37
CA GLU A 89 9.81 -6.15 29.65
C GLU A 89 9.62 -6.57 31.13
N SER A 90 10.69 -6.57 31.92
CA SER A 90 10.71 -6.94 33.35
C SER A 90 10.61 -5.74 34.29
N THR A 91 10.80 -4.54 33.74
CA THR A 91 10.81 -3.28 34.47
C THR A 91 9.43 -3.01 35.06
N ARG A 92 9.38 -2.49 36.29
CA ARG A 92 8.15 -1.97 36.91
C ARG A 92 8.13 -0.43 36.80
N PRO A 93 7.49 0.15 35.77
CA PRO A 93 7.49 1.59 35.58
C PRO A 93 6.73 2.35 36.67
N ASP A 94 7.23 3.54 36.99
CA ASP A 94 6.46 4.54 37.71
C ASP A 94 5.42 5.17 36.76
N MET A 95 4.17 4.72 36.87
CA MET A 95 3.07 5.24 36.05
C MET A 95 2.79 6.72 36.30
N SER A 96 3.11 7.25 37.49
CA SER A 96 2.88 8.67 37.80
C SER A 96 3.78 9.57 36.95
N ALA A 97 5.03 9.20 36.74
CA ALA A 97 5.96 9.91 35.86
C ALA A 97 5.49 9.93 34.40
N TRP A 98 4.90 8.84 33.91
CA TRP A 98 4.38 8.75 32.54
C TRP A 98 3.07 9.52 32.35
N ARG A 99 2.18 9.53 33.36
CA ARG A 99 1.00 10.41 33.35
C ARG A 99 1.39 11.88 33.25
N GLN A 100 2.44 12.31 33.96
CA GLN A 100 2.95 13.69 33.90
C GLN A 100 3.48 14.06 32.50
N ARG A 101 3.96 13.07 31.74
CA ARG A 101 4.35 13.23 30.32
C ARG A 101 3.16 13.14 29.36
N THR A 102 1.93 13.04 29.85
CA THR A 102 0.70 12.89 29.06
C THR A 102 0.61 11.59 28.25
N ALA A 103 1.28 10.52 28.71
CA ALA A 103 1.12 9.19 28.13
C ALA A 103 -0.10 8.48 28.71
N ASP A 104 -0.95 7.91 27.84
CA ASP A 104 -2.06 7.04 28.23
C ASP A 104 -1.64 5.57 28.19
N ALA A 105 -0.67 5.24 27.34
CA ALA A 105 -0.05 3.92 27.25
C ALA A 105 1.48 4.02 27.21
N LEU A 106 2.13 2.94 27.65
CA LEU A 106 3.58 2.80 27.68
C LEU A 106 3.99 1.42 27.17
N ALA A 107 5.01 1.36 26.32
CA ALA A 107 5.61 0.10 25.91
C ALA A 107 7.14 0.17 26.00
N GLY A 108 7.74 -0.95 26.41
CA GLY A 108 9.18 -1.14 26.53
C GLY A 108 9.53 -2.62 26.37
N GLY A 109 10.81 -2.93 26.16
CA GLY A 109 11.21 -4.28 25.78
C GLY A 109 12.70 -4.46 25.66
N SER A 110 13.11 -5.62 25.17
CA SER A 110 14.50 -5.99 24.97
C SER A 110 14.73 -6.70 23.64
N VAL A 111 15.94 -6.57 23.13
CA VAL A 111 16.45 -7.27 21.94
C VAL A 111 17.79 -7.90 22.30
N THR A 112 17.85 -9.23 22.30
CA THR A 112 19.07 -9.97 22.65
C THR A 112 19.48 -10.90 21.52
N ARG A 113 20.73 -10.79 21.05
CA ARG A 113 21.29 -11.75 20.09
C ARG A 113 21.67 -13.05 20.82
N LEU A 114 21.17 -14.18 20.34
CA LEU A 114 21.43 -15.50 20.87
C LEU A 114 22.72 -16.10 20.28
N GLY A 115 23.24 -17.14 20.94
CA GLY A 115 24.49 -17.81 20.53
C GLY A 115 24.44 -18.46 19.14
N ASP A 116 23.24 -18.83 18.67
CA ASP A 116 23.00 -19.40 17.33
C ASP A 116 22.75 -18.34 16.24
N GLY A 117 22.88 -17.05 16.57
CA GLY A 117 22.70 -15.93 15.65
C GLY A 117 21.26 -15.44 15.47
N ARG A 118 20.27 -16.11 16.09
CA ARG A 118 18.89 -15.58 16.19
C ARG A 118 18.81 -14.44 17.20
N TYR A 119 17.67 -13.76 17.23
CA TYR A 119 17.37 -12.67 18.16
C TYR A 119 16.13 -13.04 18.98
N ASP A 120 16.20 -12.84 20.29
CA ASP A 120 15.06 -12.85 21.20
C ASP A 120 14.58 -11.41 21.40
N VAL A 121 13.38 -11.11 20.89
CA VAL A 121 12.73 -9.79 20.98
C VAL A 121 11.54 -9.91 21.91
N ARG A 122 11.55 -9.17 23.01
CA ARG A 122 10.48 -9.19 24.02
C ARG A 122 9.96 -7.81 24.28
N PHE A 123 8.69 -7.71 24.63
CA PHE A 123 8.09 -6.44 25.04
C PHE A 123 7.02 -6.63 26.10
N ARG A 124 6.65 -5.51 26.73
CA ARG A 124 5.51 -5.40 27.62
C ARG A 124 4.78 -4.09 27.35
N LEU A 125 3.46 -4.10 27.52
CA LEU A 125 2.57 -2.96 27.35
C LEU A 125 1.84 -2.67 28.67
N TRP A 126 1.70 -1.39 28.99
CA TRP A 126 0.99 -0.92 30.17
C TRP A 126 -0.03 0.16 29.82
N ASP A 127 -1.19 0.10 30.49
CA ASP A 127 -2.15 1.20 30.61
C ASP A 127 -1.67 2.13 31.71
N VAL A 128 -1.21 3.32 31.33
CA VAL A 128 -0.64 4.30 32.25
C VAL A 128 -1.72 4.91 33.12
N VAL A 129 -2.94 5.11 32.59
CA VAL A 129 -4.05 5.73 33.31
C VAL A 129 -4.52 4.81 34.43
N LYS A 130 -4.82 3.55 34.11
CA LYS A 130 -5.31 2.53 35.05
C LYS A 130 -4.20 1.88 35.89
N ALA A 131 -2.94 2.20 35.59
CA ALA A 131 -1.77 1.52 36.16
C ALA A 131 -1.86 -0.01 36.02
N GLN A 132 -2.29 -0.46 34.85
CA GLN A 132 -2.53 -1.87 34.56
C GLN A 132 -1.49 -2.41 33.58
N ASP A 133 -1.01 -3.61 33.88
CA ASP A 133 -0.22 -4.39 32.94
C ASP A 133 -1.14 -5.06 31.90
N LEU A 134 -0.94 -4.72 30.62
CA LEU A 134 -1.73 -5.22 29.50
C LEU A 134 -1.08 -6.44 28.81
N GLY A 135 -0.02 -6.99 29.39
CA GLY A 135 0.69 -8.16 28.88
C GLY A 135 1.85 -7.81 27.96
N GLY A 136 2.38 -8.85 27.32
CA GLY A 136 3.54 -8.76 26.43
C GLY A 136 3.83 -10.10 25.77
N GLN A 137 4.71 -10.11 24.78
CA GLN A 137 5.11 -11.34 24.08
C GLN A 137 6.61 -11.34 23.77
N GLY A 138 7.13 -12.52 23.44
CA GLY A 138 8.51 -12.75 23.03
C GLY A 138 8.59 -13.48 21.69
N TYR A 139 9.57 -13.13 20.87
CA TYR A 139 9.80 -13.68 19.54
C TYR A 139 11.25 -14.07 19.39
N VAL A 140 11.51 -15.35 19.13
CA VAL A 140 12.85 -15.82 18.73
C VAL A 140 12.90 -15.95 17.22
N VAL A 141 13.60 -15.04 16.56
CA VAL A 141 13.56 -14.86 15.10
C VAL A 141 14.97 -14.80 14.49
N PRO A 142 15.15 -15.25 13.23
CA PRO A 142 16.37 -14.95 12.50
C PRO A 142 16.49 -13.44 12.25
N GLN A 143 17.70 -12.97 11.93
CA GLN A 143 17.96 -11.55 11.67
C GLN A 143 17.03 -10.95 10.61
N ALA A 144 16.69 -11.71 9.57
CA ALA A 144 15.82 -11.27 8.47
C ALA A 144 14.38 -10.93 8.92
N ASP A 145 13.93 -11.50 10.04
CA ASP A 145 12.56 -11.39 10.53
C ASP A 145 12.41 -10.37 11.67
N LEU A 146 13.46 -9.62 12.02
CA LEU A 146 13.41 -8.59 13.06
C LEU A 146 12.34 -7.52 12.79
N ARG A 147 12.18 -7.11 11.52
CA ARG A 147 11.12 -6.18 11.11
C ARG A 147 9.73 -6.78 11.31
N LEU A 148 9.54 -8.03 10.89
CA LEU A 148 8.28 -8.75 11.10
C LEU A 148 7.94 -8.87 12.59
N ALA A 149 8.93 -9.12 13.46
CA ALA A 149 8.73 -9.12 14.90
C ALA A 149 8.27 -7.74 15.40
N ALA A 150 8.89 -6.65 14.95
CA ALA A 150 8.45 -5.29 15.29
C ALA A 150 7.01 -5.00 14.84
N HIS A 151 6.66 -5.35 13.60
CA HIS A 151 5.30 -5.19 13.09
C HIS A 151 4.26 -5.99 13.90
N LYS A 152 4.60 -7.21 14.33
CA LYS A 152 3.72 -8.01 15.21
C LYS A 152 3.55 -7.39 16.60
N ILE A 153 4.59 -6.74 17.13
CA ILE A 153 4.49 -5.97 18.38
C ILE A 153 3.53 -4.79 18.19
N ALA A 154 3.66 -4.05 17.08
CA ALA A 154 2.74 -2.96 16.76
C ALA A 154 1.30 -3.46 16.60
N ASP A 155 1.08 -4.61 15.97
CA ASP A 155 -0.25 -5.22 15.82
C ASP A 155 -0.87 -5.54 17.19
N TYR A 156 -0.09 -6.14 18.09
CA TYR A 156 -0.53 -6.43 19.45
C TYR A 156 -0.92 -5.15 20.20
N ILE A 157 -0.06 -4.12 20.16
CA ILE A 157 -0.31 -2.86 20.86
C ILE A 157 -1.56 -2.19 20.31
N TYR A 158 -1.70 -2.14 18.99
CA TYR A 158 -2.85 -1.57 18.32
C TYR A 158 -4.14 -2.30 18.72
N GLU A 159 -4.14 -3.62 18.70
CA GLU A 159 -5.31 -4.42 19.08
C GLU A 159 -5.67 -4.28 20.56
N LYS A 160 -4.69 -4.29 21.46
CA LYS A 160 -4.94 -4.11 22.90
C LYS A 160 -5.52 -2.75 23.25
N LEU A 161 -5.12 -1.70 22.55
CA LEU A 161 -5.53 -0.34 22.87
C LEU A 161 -6.77 0.14 22.09
N THR A 162 -7.06 -0.48 20.94
CA THR A 162 -8.20 -0.07 20.08
C THR A 162 -9.32 -1.09 20.00
N GLY A 163 -9.05 -2.36 20.31
CA GLY A 163 -9.96 -3.48 20.08
C GLY A 163 -10.05 -3.92 18.61
N GLU A 164 -9.30 -3.30 17.71
CA GLU A 164 -9.27 -3.63 16.29
C GLU A 164 -7.94 -4.30 15.92
N LYS A 165 -7.95 -5.27 15.02
CA LYS A 165 -6.71 -5.95 14.61
C LYS A 165 -5.79 -5.01 13.81
N GLY A 166 -4.52 -4.96 14.17
CA GLY A 166 -3.48 -4.23 13.44
C GLY A 166 -3.13 -4.90 12.10
N VAL A 167 -2.63 -4.12 11.14
CA VAL A 167 -2.29 -4.58 9.78
C VAL A 167 -0.81 -4.47 9.45
N PHE A 168 0.04 -4.20 10.44
CA PHE A 168 1.44 -3.84 10.22
C PHE A 168 2.27 -5.04 9.76
N SER A 169 1.94 -6.26 10.23
CA SER A 169 2.60 -7.49 9.78
C SER A 169 2.08 -8.05 8.45
N THR A 170 1.22 -7.30 7.74
CA THR A 170 0.77 -7.65 6.38
C THR A 170 1.80 -7.26 5.33
N ARG A 171 1.53 -7.59 4.06
CA ARG A 171 2.39 -7.28 2.92
C ARG A 171 1.65 -6.47 1.87
N LEU A 172 2.40 -5.74 1.05
CA LEU A 172 1.91 -5.09 -0.16
C LEU A 172 2.50 -5.77 -1.38
N ALA A 173 1.75 -5.73 -2.49
CA ALA A 173 2.30 -5.92 -3.82
C ALA A 173 2.16 -4.62 -4.61
N TYR A 174 3.15 -4.29 -5.42
CA TYR A 174 3.09 -3.14 -6.33
C TYR A 174 4.03 -3.36 -7.52
N VAL A 175 3.83 -2.60 -8.59
CA VAL A 175 4.68 -2.65 -9.77
C VAL A 175 5.53 -1.38 -9.83
N THR A 176 6.77 -1.50 -10.26
CA THR A 176 7.58 -0.35 -10.68
C THR A 176 7.95 -0.48 -12.14
N LYS A 177 8.00 0.64 -12.85
CA LYS A 177 8.67 0.75 -14.15
C LYS A 177 9.93 1.60 -13.99
N GLY A 178 11.08 0.99 -14.29
CA GLY A 178 12.39 1.64 -14.26
C GLY A 178 13.15 1.34 -15.54
N GLY A 179 13.50 2.39 -16.29
CA GLY A 179 14.10 2.23 -17.62
C GLY A 179 13.21 1.38 -18.53
N ASN A 180 13.73 0.24 -18.99
CA ASN A 180 13.01 -0.72 -19.85
C ASN A 180 12.60 -2.01 -19.11
N ARG A 181 12.39 -1.93 -17.78
CA ARG A 181 12.01 -3.07 -16.95
C ARG A 181 10.81 -2.76 -16.08
N TYR A 182 9.96 -3.76 -15.93
CA TYR A 182 8.82 -3.78 -15.01
C TYR A 182 9.12 -4.80 -13.92
N THR A 183 8.98 -4.40 -12.66
CA THR A 183 9.19 -5.29 -11.52
C THR A 183 7.97 -5.32 -10.63
N LEU A 184 7.43 -6.53 -10.40
CA LEU A 184 6.44 -6.81 -9.37
C LEU A 184 7.18 -7.04 -8.05
N TRP A 185 6.91 -6.18 -7.09
CA TRP A 185 7.47 -6.22 -5.75
C TRP A 185 6.48 -6.82 -4.76
N VAL A 186 7.01 -7.51 -3.76
CA VAL A 186 6.32 -7.85 -2.51
C VAL A 186 7.11 -7.19 -1.38
N ALA A 187 6.45 -6.37 -0.58
CA ALA A 187 7.07 -5.60 0.51
C ALA A 187 6.27 -5.74 1.81
N ASP A 188 6.87 -5.32 2.93
CA ASP A 188 6.17 -5.13 4.20
C ASP A 188 5.05 -4.07 4.03
N SER A 189 4.11 -3.99 4.97
CA SER A 189 2.98 -3.05 4.89
C SER A 189 3.37 -1.56 4.87
N ASP A 190 4.60 -1.24 5.28
CA ASP A 190 5.19 0.09 5.23
C ASP A 190 6.04 0.34 3.96
N GLY A 191 6.11 -0.67 3.09
CA GLY A 191 6.80 -0.64 1.79
C GLY A 191 8.30 -0.96 1.86
N GLU A 192 8.85 -1.18 3.06
CA GLU A 192 10.21 -1.64 3.27
C GLU A 192 10.36 -3.14 2.95
N ASN A 193 11.60 -3.63 2.99
CA ASN A 193 11.92 -5.05 2.76
C ASN A 193 11.36 -5.59 1.42
N ALA A 194 11.31 -4.72 0.40
CA ALA A 194 10.77 -5.06 -0.90
C ALA A 194 11.63 -6.12 -1.62
N GLN A 195 11.00 -7.21 -2.02
CA GLN A 195 11.59 -8.31 -2.77
C GLN A 195 10.95 -8.43 -4.14
N ALA A 196 11.77 -8.57 -5.18
CA ALA A 196 11.28 -8.74 -6.54
C ALA A 196 10.66 -10.13 -6.70
N ALA A 197 9.35 -10.19 -6.88
CA ALA A 197 8.64 -11.43 -7.21
C ALA A 197 8.77 -11.77 -8.71
N LEU A 198 8.79 -10.74 -9.57
CA LEU A 198 8.98 -10.91 -11.01
C LEU A 198 9.63 -9.67 -11.61
N THR A 199 10.62 -9.84 -12.47
CA THR A 199 11.15 -8.78 -13.33
C THR A 199 10.97 -9.16 -14.79
N SER A 200 10.41 -8.25 -15.58
CA SER A 200 10.02 -8.46 -16.96
C SER A 200 10.49 -7.29 -17.85
N PRO A 201 10.87 -7.53 -19.12
CA PRO A 201 11.04 -6.46 -20.11
C PRO A 201 9.72 -5.86 -20.59
N GLU A 202 8.60 -6.53 -20.32
CA GLU A 202 7.24 -6.14 -20.72
C GLU A 202 6.36 -5.85 -19.48
N SER A 203 5.27 -5.13 -19.68
CA SER A 203 4.37 -4.69 -18.59
C SER A 203 3.87 -5.84 -17.70
N ILE A 204 3.75 -5.54 -16.42
CA ILE A 204 3.04 -6.34 -15.41
C ILE A 204 1.97 -5.42 -14.83
N ILE A 205 0.71 -5.86 -14.79
CA ILE A 205 -0.41 -5.02 -14.29
C ILE A 205 -1.37 -5.84 -13.43
N SER A 206 -2.17 -5.11 -12.64
CA SER A 206 -3.27 -5.64 -11.84
C SER A 206 -2.89 -6.83 -10.94
N PRO A 207 -1.84 -6.72 -10.10
CA PRO A 207 -1.55 -7.75 -9.11
C PRO A 207 -2.66 -7.81 -8.05
N THR A 208 -3.05 -9.02 -7.66
CA THR A 208 -4.04 -9.25 -6.60
C THR A 208 -3.65 -10.44 -5.73
N TRP A 209 -3.81 -10.28 -4.42
CA TRP A 209 -3.54 -11.32 -3.45
C TRP A 209 -4.66 -12.35 -3.38
N SER A 210 -4.29 -13.62 -3.32
CA SER A 210 -5.18 -14.67 -2.85
C SER A 210 -5.60 -14.40 -1.39
N PRO A 211 -6.81 -14.82 -0.93
CA PRO A 211 -7.31 -14.49 0.41
C PRO A 211 -6.46 -15.03 1.57
N ASN A 212 -5.62 -16.04 1.31
CA ASN A 212 -4.69 -16.59 2.31
C ASN A 212 -3.29 -15.95 2.26
N GLY A 213 -3.03 -15.03 1.31
CA GLY A 213 -1.77 -14.33 1.17
C GLY A 213 -0.61 -15.17 0.62
N ALA A 214 -0.85 -16.39 0.14
CA ALA A 214 0.20 -17.28 -0.37
C ALA A 214 0.50 -17.05 -1.86
N GLN A 215 -0.48 -16.56 -2.62
CA GLN A 215 -0.39 -16.41 -4.07
C GLN A 215 -0.74 -14.99 -4.52
N LEU A 216 -0.13 -14.58 -5.62
CA LEU A 216 -0.46 -13.39 -6.39
C LEU A 216 -0.96 -13.78 -7.78
N ALA A 217 -2.09 -13.25 -8.22
CA ALA A 217 -2.48 -13.29 -9.62
C ALA A 217 -2.17 -11.93 -10.27
N TYR A 218 -1.74 -11.92 -11.53
CA TYR A 218 -1.42 -10.70 -12.27
C TYR A 218 -1.47 -10.96 -13.77
N VAL A 219 -1.50 -9.88 -14.54
CA VAL A 219 -1.36 -9.93 -16.01
C VAL A 219 0.10 -9.68 -16.37
N SER A 220 0.68 -10.53 -17.21
CA SER A 220 2.01 -10.34 -17.80
C SER A 220 1.91 -10.25 -19.31
N PHE A 221 2.70 -9.34 -19.88
CA PHE A 221 2.87 -9.13 -21.31
C PHE A 221 4.14 -9.78 -21.87
N GLU A 222 4.87 -10.60 -21.10
CA GLU A 222 6.12 -11.28 -21.53
C GLU A 222 5.96 -12.08 -22.83
N SER A 223 4.75 -12.56 -23.11
CA SER A 223 4.41 -13.29 -24.34
C SER A 223 3.93 -12.39 -25.50
N ARG A 224 4.13 -11.07 -25.40
CA ARG A 224 3.63 -10.01 -26.31
C ARG A 224 2.11 -9.96 -26.45
N LYS A 225 1.40 -10.59 -25.52
CA LYS A 225 -0.05 -10.53 -25.35
C LYS A 225 -0.37 -10.66 -23.85
N PRO A 226 -1.51 -10.14 -23.39
CA PRO A 226 -1.89 -10.20 -21.99
C PRO A 226 -2.27 -11.63 -21.58
N VAL A 227 -1.53 -12.18 -20.61
CA VAL A 227 -1.74 -13.52 -20.05
C VAL A 227 -1.84 -13.41 -18.53
N ILE A 228 -2.82 -14.10 -17.94
CA ILE A 228 -2.98 -14.12 -16.48
C ILE A 228 -2.17 -15.30 -15.91
N TYR A 229 -1.29 -14.98 -14.97
CA TYR A 229 -0.52 -15.95 -14.19
C TYR A 229 -0.96 -15.94 -12.74
N VAL A 230 -0.77 -17.07 -12.07
CA VAL A 230 -0.73 -17.15 -10.61
C VAL A 230 0.67 -17.53 -10.17
N HIS A 231 1.20 -16.80 -9.19
CA HIS A 231 2.54 -16.89 -8.66
C HIS A 231 2.46 -17.25 -7.17
N ASP A 232 3.15 -18.32 -6.78
CA ASP A 232 3.34 -18.71 -5.39
C ASP A 232 4.49 -17.91 -4.75
N VAL A 233 4.17 -17.08 -3.76
CA VAL A 233 5.10 -16.07 -3.23
C VAL A 233 6.29 -16.70 -2.51
N ALA A 234 6.09 -17.86 -1.87
CA ALA A 234 7.16 -18.51 -1.11
C ALA A 234 8.15 -19.26 -2.01
N THR A 235 7.67 -19.89 -3.08
CA THR A 235 8.48 -20.76 -3.95
C THR A 235 8.91 -20.11 -5.26
N GLY A 236 8.30 -18.97 -5.63
CA GLY A 236 8.49 -18.34 -6.93
C GLY A 236 7.82 -19.09 -8.09
N ARG A 237 7.11 -20.19 -7.83
CA ARG A 237 6.49 -21.00 -8.88
C ARG A 237 5.34 -20.24 -9.53
N ARG A 238 5.35 -20.21 -10.87
CA ARG A 238 4.33 -19.57 -11.69
C ARG A 238 3.54 -20.62 -12.45
N ARG A 239 2.23 -20.41 -12.55
CA ARG A 239 1.35 -21.19 -13.43
C ARG A 239 0.48 -20.28 -14.27
N LEU A 240 0.22 -20.70 -15.50
CA LEU A 240 -0.71 -20.04 -16.39
C LEU A 240 -2.14 -20.28 -15.90
N LEU A 241 -2.93 -19.21 -15.80
CA LEU A 241 -4.35 -19.29 -15.43
C LEU A 241 -5.24 -19.06 -16.65
N ALA A 242 -4.99 -18.00 -17.42
CA ALA A 242 -5.80 -17.65 -18.58
C ALA A 242 -4.93 -17.14 -19.73
N ASN A 243 -5.11 -17.75 -20.90
CA ASN A 243 -4.39 -17.42 -22.14
C ASN A 243 -5.32 -17.61 -23.36
N PHE A 244 -6.54 -17.10 -23.24
CA PHE A 244 -7.53 -17.19 -24.31
C PHE A 244 -7.24 -16.17 -25.41
N ARG A 245 -7.89 -16.35 -26.56
CA ARG A 245 -7.84 -15.37 -27.66
C ARG A 245 -8.32 -14.00 -27.17
N GLY A 246 -7.69 -12.93 -27.65
CA GLY A 246 -8.02 -11.56 -27.24
C GLY A 246 -7.27 -11.13 -25.98
N SER A 247 -7.91 -10.27 -25.19
CA SER A 247 -7.37 -9.74 -23.93
C SER A 247 -7.73 -10.65 -22.76
N ASN A 248 -6.81 -10.82 -21.81
CA ASN A 248 -7.01 -11.52 -20.54
C ASN A 248 -6.51 -10.58 -19.44
N SER A 249 -7.39 -9.97 -18.66
CA SER A 249 -6.99 -8.92 -17.72
C SER A 249 -7.79 -8.89 -16.42
N ALA A 250 -7.37 -7.99 -15.51
CA ALA A 250 -8.04 -7.66 -14.25
C ALA A 250 -8.49 -8.88 -13.41
N PRO A 251 -7.56 -9.78 -13.04
CA PRO A 251 -7.90 -10.87 -12.14
C PRO A 251 -8.27 -10.34 -10.74
N THR A 252 -9.27 -10.96 -10.12
CA THR A 252 -9.57 -10.79 -8.70
C THR A 252 -9.95 -12.13 -8.09
N TRP A 253 -9.47 -12.43 -6.89
CA TRP A 253 -9.77 -13.68 -6.20
C TRP A 253 -11.16 -13.64 -5.57
N SER A 254 -11.89 -14.76 -5.65
CA SER A 254 -13.05 -14.95 -4.78
C SER A 254 -12.60 -15.02 -3.31
N PRO A 255 -13.40 -14.55 -2.34
CA PRO A 255 -13.01 -14.55 -0.92
C PRO A 255 -12.71 -15.94 -0.34
N ASP A 256 -13.29 -17.00 -0.93
CA ASP A 256 -13.02 -18.39 -0.58
C ASP A 256 -11.74 -18.97 -1.22
N GLY A 257 -11.09 -18.22 -2.12
CA GLY A 257 -9.87 -18.60 -2.84
C GLY A 257 -10.04 -19.69 -3.90
N ARG A 258 -11.27 -20.12 -4.19
CA ARG A 258 -11.54 -21.25 -5.11
C ARG A 258 -11.61 -20.84 -6.58
N SER A 259 -11.82 -19.55 -6.85
CA SER A 259 -12.00 -19.03 -8.21
C SER A 259 -11.43 -17.63 -8.35
N LEU A 260 -11.30 -17.18 -9.59
CA LEU A 260 -11.01 -15.80 -9.91
C LEU A 260 -12.07 -15.26 -10.86
N ALA A 261 -12.52 -14.03 -10.64
CA ALA A 261 -13.18 -13.26 -11.69
C ALA A 261 -12.12 -12.58 -12.55
N VAL A 262 -12.32 -12.58 -13.87
CA VAL A 262 -11.37 -12.05 -14.85
C VAL A 262 -12.13 -11.34 -15.97
N THR A 263 -11.48 -10.37 -16.62
CA THR A 263 -11.97 -9.78 -17.87
C THR A 263 -11.38 -10.54 -19.05
N LEU A 264 -12.24 -11.09 -19.92
CA LEU A 264 -11.80 -11.73 -21.17
C LEU A 264 -12.50 -11.10 -22.37
N SER A 265 -11.79 -10.99 -23.50
CA SER A 265 -12.39 -10.63 -24.80
C SER A 265 -12.48 -11.77 -25.81
N ARG A 266 -12.43 -13.01 -25.31
CA ARG A 266 -12.48 -14.26 -26.10
C ARG A 266 -13.69 -14.33 -27.02
N ASP A 267 -14.87 -13.96 -26.51
CA ASP A 267 -16.17 -14.15 -27.16
C ASP A 267 -16.70 -12.83 -27.77
N GLY A 268 -15.81 -11.86 -28.02
CA GLY A 268 -16.14 -10.51 -28.50
C GLY A 268 -16.49 -9.54 -27.36
N GLY A 269 -15.94 -8.32 -27.43
CA GLY A 269 -16.04 -7.31 -26.36
C GLY A 269 -15.34 -7.74 -25.06
N SER A 270 -15.07 -6.81 -24.14
CA SER A 270 -14.53 -7.15 -22.82
C SER A 270 -15.67 -7.50 -21.87
N GLN A 271 -15.65 -8.69 -21.29
CA GLN A 271 -16.73 -9.20 -20.43
C GLN A 271 -16.16 -9.91 -19.20
N ILE A 272 -16.97 -10.06 -18.15
CA ILE A 272 -16.56 -10.70 -16.91
C ILE A 272 -16.81 -12.21 -16.99
N TYR A 273 -15.80 -12.99 -16.59
CA TYR A 273 -15.86 -14.44 -16.48
C TYR A 273 -15.39 -14.88 -15.10
N LEU A 274 -15.84 -16.06 -14.69
CA LEU A 274 -15.35 -16.78 -13.52
C LEU A 274 -14.52 -17.98 -13.98
N ILE A 275 -13.29 -18.09 -13.49
CA ILE A 275 -12.40 -19.23 -13.75
C ILE A 275 -12.03 -19.91 -12.44
N SER A 276 -11.93 -21.25 -12.44
CA SER A 276 -11.41 -21.98 -11.28
C SER A 276 -10.00 -21.48 -10.94
N ALA A 277 -9.67 -21.41 -9.65
CA ALA A 277 -8.31 -21.11 -9.23
C ALA A 277 -7.32 -22.12 -9.83
N SER A 278 -7.70 -23.38 -10.06
CA SER A 278 -6.85 -24.39 -10.73
C SER A 278 -6.68 -24.18 -12.25
N GLY A 279 -7.36 -23.19 -12.85
CA GLY A 279 -7.50 -23.05 -14.29
C GLY A 279 -8.63 -23.91 -14.87
N GLY A 280 -8.84 -23.84 -16.18
CA GLY A 280 -9.89 -24.57 -16.91
C GLY A 280 -10.77 -23.63 -17.74
N GLU A 281 -11.90 -24.16 -18.24
CA GLU A 281 -12.84 -23.37 -19.02
C GLU A 281 -13.56 -22.31 -18.17
N PRO A 282 -13.51 -21.03 -18.56
CA PRO A 282 -14.14 -19.94 -17.82
C PRO A 282 -15.65 -19.90 -18.07
N ARG A 283 -16.43 -19.66 -17.01
CA ARG A 283 -17.87 -19.42 -17.07
C ARG A 283 -18.15 -17.93 -17.27
N ARG A 284 -18.82 -17.57 -18.35
CA ARG A 284 -19.21 -16.19 -18.63
C ARG A 284 -20.26 -15.68 -17.63
N LEU A 285 -20.05 -14.48 -17.09
CA LEU A 285 -20.97 -13.84 -16.14
C LEU A 285 -21.74 -12.67 -16.74
N THR A 286 -21.13 -11.91 -17.66
CA THR A 286 -21.77 -10.81 -18.37
C THR A 286 -21.87 -11.08 -19.87
N GLN A 287 -22.96 -10.61 -20.47
CA GLN A 287 -23.16 -10.61 -21.91
C GLN A 287 -23.85 -9.31 -22.33
N SER A 288 -23.06 -8.36 -22.82
CA SER A 288 -23.50 -7.05 -23.26
C SER A 288 -22.65 -6.55 -24.44
N PRO A 289 -23.13 -5.57 -25.23
CA PRO A 289 -22.30 -4.88 -26.21
C PRO A 289 -21.29 -3.90 -25.58
N SER A 290 -21.38 -3.69 -24.26
CA SER A 290 -20.55 -2.78 -23.47
C SER A 290 -19.22 -3.40 -23.08
N ILE A 291 -18.28 -2.59 -22.62
CA ILE A 291 -17.09 -3.05 -21.91
C ILE A 291 -17.49 -3.30 -20.46
N ASP A 292 -17.36 -4.54 -20.00
CA ASP A 292 -17.46 -4.91 -18.58
C ASP A 292 -16.07 -5.40 -18.11
N THR A 293 -15.46 -4.71 -17.13
CA THR A 293 -14.08 -4.97 -16.67
C THR A 293 -13.86 -4.65 -15.19
N GLU A 294 -12.65 -4.86 -14.67
CA GLU A 294 -12.22 -4.54 -13.31
C GLU A 294 -13.17 -5.10 -12.23
N PRO A 295 -13.39 -6.44 -12.22
CA PRO A 295 -14.21 -7.05 -11.20
C PRO A 295 -13.58 -6.94 -9.80
N ALA A 296 -14.42 -6.80 -8.78
CA ALA A 296 -14.08 -6.85 -7.37
C ALA A 296 -15.20 -7.57 -6.61
N PHE A 297 -14.85 -8.61 -5.85
CA PHE A 297 -15.83 -9.32 -5.02
C PHE A 297 -16.24 -8.51 -3.79
N SER A 298 -17.50 -8.66 -3.37
CA SER A 298 -17.87 -8.36 -1.98
C SER A 298 -17.20 -9.36 -1.02
N PRO A 299 -16.97 -9.00 0.25
CA PRO A 299 -16.29 -9.88 1.20
C PRO A 299 -17.00 -11.22 1.47
N ASP A 300 -18.33 -11.24 1.34
CA ASP A 300 -19.16 -12.44 1.46
C ASP A 300 -19.14 -13.32 0.19
N GLY A 301 -18.55 -12.84 -0.91
CA GLY A 301 -18.48 -13.53 -2.19
C GLY A 301 -19.79 -13.56 -2.98
N GLY A 302 -20.86 -12.94 -2.48
CA GLY A 302 -22.19 -12.98 -3.12
C GLY A 302 -22.36 -12.00 -4.28
N THR A 303 -21.56 -10.93 -4.30
CA THR A 303 -21.67 -9.82 -5.26
C THR A 303 -20.33 -9.59 -5.96
N ILE A 304 -20.39 -9.24 -7.24
CA ILE A 304 -19.25 -8.70 -7.99
C ILE A 304 -19.58 -7.26 -8.37
N TYR A 305 -18.74 -6.33 -7.91
CA TYR A 305 -18.64 -4.97 -8.41
C TYR A 305 -17.76 -4.96 -9.64
N PHE A 306 -18.06 -4.16 -10.65
CA PHE A 306 -17.27 -4.09 -11.87
C PHE A 306 -17.51 -2.77 -12.60
N VAL A 307 -16.58 -2.37 -13.45
CA VAL A 307 -16.70 -1.19 -14.30
C VAL A 307 -17.45 -1.55 -15.57
N SER A 308 -18.40 -0.70 -15.96
CA SER A 308 -19.11 -0.82 -17.24
C SER A 308 -19.34 0.54 -17.89
N ASP A 309 -19.22 0.59 -19.22
CA ASP A 309 -19.57 1.75 -20.04
C ASP A 309 -21.01 1.71 -20.59
N ARG A 310 -21.85 0.79 -20.12
CA ARG A 310 -23.24 0.63 -20.58
C ARG A 310 -24.14 1.87 -20.45
N GLY A 311 -23.76 2.82 -19.60
CA GLY A 311 -24.40 4.12 -19.43
C GLY A 311 -23.75 5.25 -20.22
N GLY A 312 -22.84 4.96 -21.14
CA GLY A 312 -22.07 5.91 -21.95
C GLY A 312 -20.62 6.07 -21.47
N ALA A 313 -20.42 6.49 -20.22
CA ALA A 313 -19.09 6.60 -19.60
C ALA A 313 -18.84 5.47 -18.58
N PRO A 314 -17.57 5.07 -18.32
CA PRO A 314 -17.23 4.10 -17.29
C PRO A 314 -17.77 4.46 -15.90
N GLN A 315 -18.56 3.54 -15.36
CA GLN A 315 -19.19 3.65 -14.06
C GLN A 315 -19.12 2.30 -13.35
N ILE A 316 -19.25 2.29 -12.02
CA ILE A 316 -19.24 1.05 -11.25
C ILE A 316 -20.67 0.51 -11.17
N TYR A 317 -20.80 -0.77 -11.49
CA TYR A 317 -22.00 -1.58 -11.40
C TYR A 317 -21.76 -2.74 -10.44
N ARG A 318 -22.84 -3.41 -10.03
CA ARG A 318 -22.80 -4.66 -9.28
C ARG A 318 -23.75 -5.69 -9.88
N MET A 319 -23.44 -6.96 -9.68
CA MET A 319 -24.30 -8.10 -9.99
C MET A 319 -24.06 -9.24 -9.00
N SER A 320 -24.94 -10.25 -9.00
CA SER A 320 -24.65 -11.50 -8.29
C SER A 320 -23.35 -12.14 -8.81
N ALA A 321 -22.56 -12.75 -7.93
CA ALA A 321 -21.37 -13.52 -8.32
C ALA A 321 -21.70 -14.74 -9.21
N SER A 322 -22.97 -15.18 -9.21
CA SER A 322 -23.47 -16.17 -10.16
C SER A 322 -23.73 -15.61 -11.57
N GLY A 323 -23.61 -14.29 -11.77
CA GLY A 323 -24.05 -13.56 -12.97
C GLY A 323 -25.48 -13.05 -12.85
N GLY A 324 -25.96 -12.34 -13.88
CA GLY A 324 -27.32 -11.82 -13.95
C GLY A 324 -27.39 -10.33 -14.30
N ALA A 325 -28.52 -9.70 -14.00
CA ALA A 325 -28.73 -8.28 -14.29
C ALA A 325 -27.78 -7.40 -13.45
N ALA A 326 -27.18 -6.41 -14.11
CA ALA A 326 -26.31 -5.45 -13.43
C ALA A 326 -27.09 -4.22 -12.96
N GLN A 327 -26.73 -3.73 -11.79
CA GLN A 327 -27.27 -2.52 -11.19
C GLN A 327 -26.16 -1.48 -11.03
N ARG A 328 -26.43 -0.24 -11.43
CA ARG A 328 -25.46 0.86 -11.28
C ARG A 328 -25.29 1.21 -9.81
N VAL A 329 -24.04 1.47 -9.40
CA VAL A 329 -23.67 1.84 -8.03
C VAL A 329 -23.27 3.31 -7.95
N THR A 330 -22.45 3.80 -8.90
CA THR A 330 -21.97 5.19 -8.88
C THR A 330 -22.84 6.13 -9.70
N PHE A 331 -23.40 7.16 -9.06
CA PHE A 331 -24.22 8.19 -9.71
C PHE A 331 -23.61 9.59 -9.69
N SER A 332 -22.56 9.78 -8.86
CA SER A 332 -21.77 11.01 -8.81
C SER A 332 -20.45 10.83 -9.57
N GLY A 333 -20.01 11.88 -10.28
CA GLY A 333 -18.82 11.86 -11.12
C GLY A 333 -19.06 11.26 -12.52
N GLY A 334 -18.42 11.84 -13.53
CA GLY A 334 -18.62 11.47 -14.94
C GLY A 334 -17.88 10.21 -15.37
N TYR A 335 -16.92 9.73 -14.58
CA TYR A 335 -16.06 8.58 -14.89
C TYR A 335 -15.57 7.99 -13.57
N ASN A 336 -15.87 6.72 -13.31
CA ASN A 336 -15.57 6.03 -12.05
C ASN A 336 -15.06 4.61 -12.33
N VAL A 337 -13.85 4.29 -11.85
CA VAL A 337 -13.13 3.05 -12.14
C VAL A 337 -12.35 2.52 -10.93
N SER A 338 -11.72 1.35 -11.07
CA SER A 338 -10.87 0.69 -10.07
C SER A 338 -11.59 0.46 -8.73
N PRO A 339 -12.76 -0.23 -8.75
CA PRO A 339 -13.51 -0.51 -7.54
C PRO A 339 -12.72 -1.41 -6.58
N SER A 340 -12.75 -1.06 -5.30
CA SER A 340 -12.15 -1.82 -4.21
C SER A 340 -13.11 -1.83 -3.03
N VAL A 341 -13.62 -3.00 -2.65
CA VAL A 341 -14.61 -3.14 -1.57
C VAL A 341 -13.88 -3.38 -0.26
N SER A 342 -14.27 -2.70 0.80
CA SER A 342 -13.67 -2.91 2.12
C SER A 342 -13.97 -4.32 2.65
N PRO A 343 -13.04 -4.96 3.38
CA PRO A 343 -13.24 -6.30 3.97
C PRO A 343 -14.47 -6.43 4.88
N ASP A 344 -14.96 -5.33 5.47
CA ASP A 344 -16.18 -5.31 6.28
C ASP A 344 -17.47 -5.08 5.46
N GLY A 345 -17.36 -4.89 4.14
CA GLY A 345 -18.47 -4.72 3.21
C GLY A 345 -19.16 -3.36 3.31
N ARG A 346 -18.62 -2.41 4.08
CA ARG A 346 -19.25 -1.11 4.35
C ARG A 346 -18.90 -0.03 3.34
N TYR A 347 -17.73 -0.12 2.72
CA TYR A 347 -17.18 0.95 1.88
C TYR A 347 -16.74 0.43 0.51
N LEU A 348 -16.81 1.33 -0.47
CA LEU A 348 -16.26 1.15 -1.80
C LEU A 348 -15.29 2.31 -2.08
N ALA A 349 -14.02 2.00 -2.22
CA ALA A 349 -13.01 2.91 -2.71
C ALA A 349 -12.94 2.80 -4.24
N TYR A 350 -12.74 3.92 -4.92
CA TYR A 350 -12.63 3.96 -6.38
C TYR A 350 -11.95 5.24 -6.85
N VAL A 351 -11.54 5.26 -8.11
CA VAL A 351 -10.95 6.44 -8.75
C VAL A 351 -12.02 7.15 -9.58
N SER A 352 -12.17 8.45 -9.39
CA SER A 352 -13.08 9.29 -10.16
C SER A 352 -12.35 10.38 -10.92
N ARG A 353 -12.80 10.71 -12.13
CA ARG A 353 -12.28 11.84 -12.91
C ARG A 353 -12.97 13.14 -12.49
N SER A 354 -12.27 13.97 -11.72
CA SER A 354 -12.72 15.31 -11.28
C SER A 354 -11.52 16.25 -11.16
N GLY A 355 -11.22 16.99 -12.24
CA GLY A 355 -10.01 17.86 -12.32
C GLY A 355 -8.68 17.09 -12.28
N GLY A 356 -8.73 15.76 -12.43
CA GLY A 356 -7.67 14.78 -12.23
C GLY A 356 -8.30 13.43 -11.89
N TYR A 357 -7.51 12.38 -11.73
CA TYR A 357 -7.93 11.10 -11.16
C TYR A 357 -7.77 11.16 -9.64
N LYS A 358 -8.89 11.03 -8.93
CA LYS A 358 -8.95 11.22 -7.48
C LYS A 358 -9.56 10.02 -6.78
N LEU A 359 -8.98 9.64 -5.66
CA LEU A 359 -9.53 8.63 -4.75
C LEU A 359 -10.83 9.13 -4.10
N GLN A 360 -11.90 8.36 -4.29
CA GLN A 360 -13.19 8.51 -3.65
C GLN A 360 -13.46 7.31 -2.74
N VAL A 361 -14.19 7.55 -1.64
CA VAL A 361 -14.74 6.50 -0.79
C VAL A 361 -16.24 6.71 -0.66
N MET A 362 -17.00 5.67 -0.99
CA MET A 362 -18.45 5.62 -0.83
C MET A 362 -18.82 4.71 0.34
N GLU A 363 -19.71 5.18 1.23
CA GLU A 363 -20.41 4.29 2.16
C GLU A 363 -21.53 3.58 1.41
N LEU A 364 -21.47 2.25 1.33
CA LEU A 364 -22.36 1.44 0.49
C LEU A 364 -23.83 1.46 0.93
N ALA A 365 -24.10 1.67 2.22
CA ALA A 365 -25.46 1.69 2.77
C ALA A 365 -26.22 2.98 2.41
N SER A 366 -25.55 4.13 2.46
CA SER A 366 -26.17 5.44 2.22
C SER A 366 -25.93 5.96 0.81
N GLY A 367 -24.88 5.49 0.13
CA GLY A 367 -24.40 6.06 -1.13
C GLY A 367 -23.61 7.36 -0.96
N ASN A 368 -23.34 7.79 0.28
CA ASN A 368 -22.56 9.00 0.55
C ASN A 368 -21.12 8.84 0.07
N VAL A 369 -20.63 9.82 -0.69
CA VAL A 369 -19.28 9.82 -1.28
C VAL A 369 -18.43 10.93 -0.67
N THR A 370 -17.20 10.59 -0.30
CA THR A 370 -16.18 11.55 0.15
C THR A 370 -14.97 11.48 -0.77
N SER A 371 -14.49 12.66 -1.22
CA SER A 371 -13.21 12.76 -1.93
C SER A 371 -12.07 12.76 -0.91
N ILE A 372 -11.14 11.83 -1.06
CA ILE A 372 -10.10 11.55 -0.05
C ILE A 372 -8.82 12.34 -0.30
N THR A 373 -8.53 12.61 -1.57
CA THR A 373 -7.23 13.11 -2.02
C THR A 373 -7.32 14.44 -2.76
N ASP A 374 -6.25 15.21 -2.60
CA ASP A 374 -6.05 16.49 -3.29
C ASP A 374 -5.09 16.37 -4.48
N THR A 375 -4.48 15.20 -4.67
CA THR A 375 -3.66 14.81 -5.82
C THR A 375 -4.52 14.64 -7.09
N ALA A 376 -3.87 14.40 -8.23
CA ALA A 376 -4.51 14.43 -9.56
C ALA A 376 -4.27 13.18 -10.42
N ASP A 377 -3.43 12.25 -9.97
CA ASP A 377 -3.05 11.04 -10.71
C ASP A 377 -3.19 9.81 -9.82
N ASP A 378 -4.27 9.74 -9.04
CA ASP A 378 -4.49 8.61 -8.13
C ASP A 378 -4.96 7.38 -8.89
N GLU A 379 -4.37 6.23 -8.57
CA GLU A 379 -4.69 4.97 -9.22
C GLU A 379 -4.76 3.80 -8.23
N ASN A 380 -5.58 2.81 -8.61
CA ASN A 380 -5.65 1.46 -8.01
C ASN A 380 -5.72 1.42 -6.47
N PRO A 381 -6.78 1.96 -5.84
CA PRO A 381 -6.92 1.88 -4.39
C PRO A 381 -7.14 0.43 -3.91
N SER A 382 -6.53 0.07 -2.79
CA SER A 382 -6.69 -1.25 -2.17
C SER A 382 -6.84 -1.13 -0.64
N PHE A 383 -7.92 -1.69 -0.09
CA PHE A 383 -8.16 -1.67 1.35
C PHE A 383 -7.22 -2.61 2.10
N ALA A 384 -6.69 -2.15 3.23
CA ALA A 384 -6.08 -3.00 4.24
C ALA A 384 -7.12 -3.97 4.84
N PRO A 385 -6.71 -5.15 5.35
CA PRO A 385 -7.63 -6.18 5.82
C PRO A 385 -8.42 -5.82 7.09
N ASN A 386 -8.13 -4.68 7.74
CA ASN A 386 -8.95 -4.13 8.83
C ASN A 386 -9.97 -3.07 8.38
N SER A 387 -10.07 -2.78 7.08
CA SER A 387 -10.96 -1.76 6.51
C SER A 387 -10.70 -0.32 6.97
N ARG A 388 -9.56 -0.04 7.63
CA ARG A 388 -9.24 1.30 8.18
C ARG A 388 -8.29 2.10 7.32
N LEU A 389 -7.47 1.43 6.52
CA LEU A 389 -6.48 2.05 5.65
C LEU A 389 -6.71 1.64 4.20
N ILE A 390 -6.30 2.52 3.30
CA ILE A 390 -6.28 2.31 1.85
C ILE A 390 -4.86 2.59 1.38
N VAL A 391 -4.27 1.69 0.60
CA VAL A 391 -3.07 1.96 -0.20
C VAL A 391 -3.47 2.41 -1.60
N TYR A 392 -2.76 3.37 -2.17
CA TYR A 392 -2.96 3.84 -3.53
C TYR A 392 -1.64 4.38 -4.10
N ALA A 393 -1.53 4.42 -5.43
CA ALA A 393 -0.41 5.08 -6.11
C ALA A 393 -0.86 6.47 -6.60
N THR A 394 0.06 7.42 -6.61
CA THR A 394 -0.21 8.79 -7.05
C THR A 394 1.08 9.51 -7.44
N ARG A 395 0.94 10.70 -8.05
CA ARG A 395 2.06 11.60 -8.33
C ARG A 395 2.09 12.77 -7.36
N GLN A 396 3.13 12.85 -6.52
CA GLN A 396 3.38 13.94 -5.58
C GLN A 396 4.73 14.61 -5.87
N GLY A 397 4.75 15.94 -6.02
CA GLY A 397 5.98 16.68 -6.32
C GLY A 397 6.64 16.27 -7.65
N GLY A 398 5.84 15.85 -8.63
CA GLY A 398 6.32 15.40 -9.95
C GLY A 398 6.89 13.98 -9.97
N ARG A 399 6.81 13.22 -8.87
CA ARG A 399 7.27 11.83 -8.77
C ARG A 399 6.14 10.91 -8.34
N GLU A 400 6.11 9.70 -8.89
CA GLU A 400 5.21 8.64 -8.43
C GLU A 400 5.51 8.30 -6.96
N ALA A 401 4.47 7.92 -6.23
CA ALA A 401 4.49 7.67 -4.80
C ALA A 401 3.50 6.56 -4.46
N LEU A 402 3.94 5.64 -3.59
CA LEU A 402 3.04 4.75 -2.87
C LEU A 402 2.57 5.43 -1.60
N MET A 403 1.25 5.53 -1.41
CA MET A 403 0.65 6.26 -0.31
C MET A 403 -0.32 5.36 0.45
N THR A 404 -0.44 5.59 1.75
CA THR A 404 -1.55 5.07 2.56
C THR A 404 -2.39 6.21 3.10
N THR A 405 -3.69 5.99 3.24
CA THR A 405 -4.58 6.95 3.89
C THR A 405 -5.67 6.28 4.72
N THR A 406 -6.18 6.97 5.73
CA THR A 406 -7.42 6.58 6.42
C THR A 406 -8.64 6.76 5.51
N ILE A 407 -9.72 6.04 5.81
CA ILE A 407 -10.97 6.11 5.02
C ILE A 407 -11.60 7.51 4.95
N ASP A 408 -11.25 8.41 5.87
CA ASP A 408 -11.70 9.80 5.91
C ASP A 408 -10.69 10.79 5.29
N GLY A 409 -9.56 10.30 4.79
CA GLY A 409 -8.50 11.10 4.15
C GLY A 409 -7.70 12.00 5.07
N ARG A 410 -7.93 11.95 6.39
CA ARG A 410 -7.28 12.85 7.34
C ARG A 410 -5.83 12.50 7.64
N ILE A 411 -5.49 11.23 7.53
CA ILE A 411 -4.15 10.73 7.74
C ILE A 411 -3.65 10.24 6.39
N LYS A 412 -2.52 10.78 5.95
CA LYS A 412 -1.85 10.36 4.72
C LYS A 412 -0.39 10.12 5.04
N ALA A 413 0.16 9.01 4.57
CA ALA A 413 1.57 8.70 4.75
C ALA A 413 2.15 8.18 3.45
N ARG A 414 3.35 8.65 3.14
CA ARG A 414 4.15 8.11 2.04
C ARG A 414 4.85 6.85 2.52
N LEU A 415 4.72 5.77 1.78
CA LEU A 415 5.41 4.51 2.08
C LEU A 415 6.84 4.53 1.54
N ALA A 416 7.68 3.69 2.14
CA ALA A 416 8.92 3.34 1.49
C ALA A 416 8.59 2.65 0.14
N GLY A 417 9.35 2.96 -0.90
CA GLY A 417 9.09 2.42 -2.22
C GLY A 417 10.38 2.33 -2.99
N GLN A 418 10.51 1.29 -3.81
CA GLN A 418 11.60 1.20 -4.76
C GLN A 418 11.52 2.36 -5.77
N GLY A 419 12.68 2.85 -6.21
CA GLY A 419 12.73 3.90 -7.21
C GLY A 419 12.11 3.47 -8.53
N GLY A 420 11.51 4.43 -9.25
CA GLY A 420 10.83 4.19 -10.53
C GLY A 420 9.40 4.71 -10.52
N GLU A 421 8.69 4.50 -11.62
CA GLU A 421 7.26 4.80 -11.70
C GLU A 421 6.49 3.70 -10.95
N ILE A 422 6.04 3.99 -9.72
CA ILE A 422 5.26 3.08 -8.87
C ILE A 422 3.82 3.05 -9.34
N ARG A 423 3.24 1.85 -9.46
CA ARG A 423 1.88 1.62 -9.94
C ARG A 423 1.20 0.41 -9.32
N GLU A 424 -0.12 0.34 -9.50
CA GLU A 424 -0.92 -0.89 -9.32
C GLU A 424 -0.76 -1.55 -7.92
N PRO A 425 -0.88 -0.82 -6.80
CA PRO A 425 -0.73 -1.43 -5.49
C PRO A 425 -1.90 -2.33 -5.10
N SER A 426 -1.58 -3.36 -4.33
CA SER A 426 -2.53 -4.32 -3.76
C SER A 426 -2.14 -4.65 -2.32
N TRP A 427 -3.04 -4.40 -1.38
CA TRP A 427 -2.84 -4.72 0.02
C TRP A 427 -3.14 -6.20 0.28
N GLY A 428 -2.18 -6.92 0.85
CA GLY A 428 -2.32 -8.33 1.18
C GLY A 428 -3.22 -8.58 2.40
N PRO A 429 -3.76 -9.80 2.54
CA PRO A 429 -4.57 -10.17 3.69
C PRO A 429 -3.70 -10.31 4.96
N TYR A 430 -4.35 -10.57 6.10
CA TYR A 430 -3.64 -11.10 7.25
C TYR A 430 -2.91 -12.39 6.89
N GLN A 431 -1.65 -12.50 7.30
CA GLN A 431 -0.94 -13.77 7.19
C GLN A 431 -1.56 -14.78 8.16
N ARG A 432 -1.71 -16.03 7.70
CA ARG A 432 -2.18 -17.15 8.51
C ARG A 432 -1.04 -17.85 9.22
#